data_AF-F5T1S2-F1
#
_entry.id   AF-F5T1S2-F1
#
_cell.length_a   1.000
_cell.length_b   1.000
_cell.length_c   1.000
_cell.angle_alpha   90.00
_cell.angle_beta   90.00
_cell.angle_gamma   90.00
#
_symmetry.space_group_name_H-M   'P 1'
#
loop_
_entity.id
_entity.type
_entity.pdbx_description
1 polymer ?
#
loop_
_entity_poly.entity_id
_entity_poly.type
_entity_poly.pdbx_seq_one_letter_code
_entity_poly.pdbx_strand_id
1 'polypeptide(L)'
;MINDSIDRYGSITRFFHWLVAVLVFQQFFKFADRINDGKHWLGDTFGPYHVSIGAIIMILAILRLLWSMKQKNQRPIIEGANSKLVKTVHGIMYFCLIAMPPLGALYIHGHGYPVKVFGQVLIEKPADKVQWAHDIGELHSILAIVLAILVVGHIGAALYHHFIRKDDTLRRMA
;
A
#
# COMPACT_ATOMS: atom_id res chain seq x y z
N MET A 1 4.99 -16.74 18.89
CA MET A 1 5.44 -17.51 17.72
C MET A 1 5.95 -16.54 16.66
N ILE A 2 7.21 -16.72 16.22
CA ILE A 2 7.84 -15.84 15.21
C ILE A 2 7.31 -16.14 13.81
N ASN A 3 7.19 -17.43 13.50
CA ASN A 3 6.74 -17.97 12.22
C ASN A 3 5.22 -18.17 12.14
N ASP A 4 4.68 -18.26 10.93
CA ASP A 4 3.29 -18.62 10.68
C ASP A 4 3.01 -20.09 11.09
N SER A 5 1.75 -20.38 11.39
CA SER A 5 1.22 -21.74 11.53
C SER A 5 -0.14 -21.87 10.85
N ILE A 6 -0.69 -23.09 10.85
CA ILE A 6 -2.02 -23.40 10.34
C ILE A 6 -3.09 -22.56 11.06
N ASP A 7 -2.89 -22.32 12.36
CA ASP A 7 -3.89 -21.68 13.21
C ASP A 7 -3.69 -20.18 13.36
N ARG A 8 -2.49 -19.64 13.11
CA ARG A 8 -2.19 -18.21 13.35
C ARG A 8 -1.00 -17.68 12.57
N TYR A 9 -1.03 -16.40 12.19
CA TYR A 9 0.14 -15.71 11.65
C TYR A 9 1.19 -15.41 12.73
N GLY A 10 2.46 -15.56 12.36
CA GLY A 10 3.60 -15.26 13.21
C GLY A 10 3.72 -13.77 13.55
N SER A 11 4.49 -13.43 14.58
CA SER A 11 4.68 -12.04 15.00
C SER A 11 5.28 -11.17 13.89
N ILE A 12 6.19 -11.70 13.07
CA ILE A 12 6.79 -10.95 11.96
C ILE A 12 5.74 -10.63 10.88
N THR A 13 4.91 -11.62 10.50
CA THR A 13 3.85 -11.42 9.51
C THR A 13 2.84 -10.37 9.98
N ARG A 14 2.43 -10.44 11.25
CA ARG A 14 1.49 -9.48 11.85
C ARG A 14 2.10 -8.08 11.97
N PHE A 15 3.35 -7.98 12.39
CA PHE A 15 4.07 -6.71 12.45
C PHE A 15 4.11 -6.01 11.08
N PHE A 16 4.56 -6.71 10.04
CA PHE A 16 4.56 -6.14 8.68
C PHE A 16 3.16 -5.76 8.22
N HIS A 17 2.16 -6.60 8.47
CA HIS A 17 0.79 -6.32 8.08
C HIS A 17 0.27 -5.03 8.72
N TRP A 18 0.33 -4.92 10.05
CA TRP A 18 -0.23 -3.78 10.77
C TRP A 18 0.56 -2.50 10.56
N LEU A 19 1.90 -2.59 10.48
CA LEU A 19 2.72 -1.42 10.15
C LEU A 19 2.37 -0.88 8.77
N VAL A 20 2.32 -1.73 7.74
CA VAL A 20 1.92 -1.30 6.39
C VAL A 20 0.48 -0.79 6.37
N ALA A 21 -0.45 -1.43 7.09
CA ALA A 21 -1.84 -1.00 7.15
C ALA A 21 -1.98 0.42 7.73
N VAL A 22 -1.29 0.74 8.82
CA VAL A 22 -1.29 2.07 9.44
C VAL A 22 -0.67 3.11 8.49
N LEU A 23 0.46 2.80 7.86
CA LEU A 23 1.10 3.71 6.92
C LEU A 23 0.22 3.96 5.69
N VAL A 24 -0.38 2.92 5.10
CA VAL A 24 -1.31 3.04 3.97
C VAL A 24 -2.55 3.86 4.35
N PHE A 25 -3.11 3.64 5.54
CA PHE A 25 -4.24 4.43 6.02
C PHE A 25 -3.89 5.92 6.08
N GLN A 26 -2.71 6.26 6.62
CA GLN A 26 -2.22 7.64 6.64
C GLN A 26 -2.05 8.22 5.23
N GLN A 27 -1.61 7.43 4.24
CA GLN A 27 -1.46 7.90 2.87
C GLN A 27 -2.78 8.38 2.25
N PHE A 28 -3.93 7.84 2.67
CA PHE A 28 -5.23 8.28 2.17
C PHE A 28 -5.59 9.72 2.59
N PHE A 29 -4.92 10.30 3.59
CA PHE A 29 -5.09 11.72 3.90
C PHE A 29 -4.63 12.63 2.75
N LYS A 30 -3.80 12.12 1.82
CA LYS A 30 -3.43 12.86 0.60
C LYS A 30 -4.63 13.16 -0.30
N PHE A 31 -5.73 12.41 -0.20
CA PHE A 31 -6.96 12.77 -0.92
C PHE A 31 -7.57 14.09 -0.43
N ALA A 32 -7.26 14.52 0.80
CA ALA A 32 -7.71 15.80 1.33
C ALA A 32 -7.14 16.99 0.56
N ASP A 33 -6.02 16.84 -0.16
CA ASP A 33 -5.46 17.92 -1.00
C ASP A 33 -6.43 18.42 -2.08
N ARG A 34 -7.49 17.67 -2.38
CA ARG A 34 -8.60 18.11 -3.25
C ARG A 34 -9.49 19.18 -2.60
N ILE A 35 -9.33 19.42 -1.31
CA ILE A 35 -10.01 20.45 -0.53
C ILE A 35 -9.06 21.64 -0.45
N ASN A 36 -9.51 22.82 -0.90
CA ASN A 36 -8.74 24.07 -0.82
C ASN A 36 -7.29 23.94 -1.34
N ASP A 37 -7.07 23.11 -2.37
CA ASP A 37 -5.74 22.80 -2.93
C ASP A 37 -4.69 22.37 -1.88
N GLY A 38 -5.13 21.67 -0.83
CA GLY A 38 -4.27 21.19 0.26
C GLY A 38 -3.84 22.28 1.25
N LYS A 39 -4.31 23.52 1.09
CA LYS A 39 -4.03 24.64 2.00
C LYS A 39 -4.90 24.55 3.26
N HIS A 40 -4.66 23.50 4.03
CA HIS A 40 -5.30 23.22 5.31
C HIS A 40 -4.41 22.28 6.13
N TRP A 41 -4.73 22.15 7.42
CA TRP A 41 -3.90 21.42 8.38
C TRP A 41 -3.50 19.99 7.94
N LEU A 42 -4.40 19.21 7.33
CA LEU A 42 -4.05 17.86 6.83
C LEU A 42 -2.99 17.89 5.71
N GLY A 43 -3.11 18.80 4.73
CA GLY A 43 -2.18 18.92 3.62
C GLY A 43 -0.82 19.41 4.11
N ASP A 44 -0.82 20.41 4.99
CA ASP A 44 0.42 20.96 5.59
C ASP A 44 1.13 19.92 6.48
N THR A 45 0.37 19.11 7.23
CA THR A 45 0.94 18.13 8.17
C THR A 45 1.43 16.87 7.46
N PHE A 46 0.66 16.32 6.52
CA PHE A 46 0.92 15.00 5.94
C PHE A 46 1.45 15.05 4.51
N GLY A 47 1.13 16.11 3.76
CA GLY A 47 1.55 16.31 2.38
C GLY A 47 3.07 16.21 2.18
N PRO A 48 3.91 16.86 3.02
CA PRO A 48 5.38 16.80 2.88
C PRO A 48 5.96 15.39 3.03
N TYR A 49 5.29 14.52 3.80
CA TYR A 49 5.78 13.17 4.08
C TYR A 49 5.27 12.10 3.11
N HIS A 50 4.31 12.44 2.24
CA HIS A 50 3.65 11.49 1.33
C HIS A 50 4.66 10.67 0.51
N VAL A 51 5.60 11.32 -0.19
CA VAL A 51 6.61 10.64 -1.01
C VAL A 51 7.52 9.74 -0.17
N SER A 52 7.94 10.23 1.00
CA SER A 52 8.88 9.52 1.87
C SER A 52 8.25 8.27 2.50
N ILE A 53 7.01 8.40 3.00
CA ILE A 53 6.25 7.28 3.55
C ILE A 53 5.86 6.31 2.44
N GLY A 54 5.50 6.79 1.24
CA GLY A 54 5.28 5.94 0.07
C GLY A 54 6.49 5.07 -0.27
N ALA A 55 7.70 5.64 -0.23
CA ALA A 55 8.94 4.90 -0.42
C ALA A 55 9.18 3.84 0.68
N ILE A 56 8.91 4.18 1.96
CA ILE A 56 8.96 3.21 3.06
C ILE A 56 7.98 2.06 2.82
N ILE A 57 6.72 2.37 2.46
CA ILE A 57 5.69 1.36 2.18
C ILE A 57 6.14 0.43 1.07
N MET A 58 6.76 0.93 0.01
CA MET A 58 7.31 0.10 -1.07
C MET A 58 8.29 -0.93 -0.53
N ILE A 59 9.27 -0.49 0.26
CA ILE A 59 10.33 -1.34 0.82
C ILE A 59 9.70 -2.36 1.77
N LEU A 60 8.83 -1.93 2.67
CA LEU A 60 8.13 -2.81 3.60
C LEU A 60 7.24 -3.83 2.88
N ALA A 61 6.57 -3.43 1.80
CA ALA A 61 5.74 -4.32 0.99
C ALA A 61 6.58 -5.39 0.29
N ILE A 62 7.75 -5.03 -0.25
CA ILE A 62 8.71 -5.99 -0.83
C ILE A 62 9.22 -6.94 0.23
N LEU A 63 9.69 -6.45 1.38
CA LEU A 63 10.17 -7.28 2.49
C LEU A 63 9.07 -8.22 3.01
N ARG A 64 7.84 -7.72 3.15
CA ARG A 64 6.67 -8.50 3.53
C ARG A 64 6.34 -9.58 2.49
N LEU A 65 6.44 -9.27 1.20
CA LEU A 65 6.21 -10.24 0.12
C LEU A 65 7.25 -11.37 0.18
N LEU A 66 8.53 -11.03 0.29
CA LEU A 66 9.62 -12.00 0.44
C LEU A 66 9.44 -12.87 1.69
N TRP A 67 9.06 -12.27 2.82
CA TRP A 67 8.73 -13.00 4.04
C TRP A 67 7.53 -13.94 3.82
N SER A 68 6.46 -13.44 3.21
CA SER A 68 5.25 -14.21 2.91
C SER A 68 5.53 -15.42 2.00
N MET A 69 6.48 -15.31 1.08
CA MET A 69 6.91 -16.44 0.23
C MET A 69 7.62 -17.52 1.05
N LYS A 70 8.48 -17.14 2.01
CA LYS A 70 9.14 -18.08 2.93
C LYS A 70 8.15 -18.82 3.82
N GLN A 71 7.09 -18.14 4.27
CA GLN A 71 6.09 -18.73 5.16
C GLN A 71 4.98 -19.51 4.42
N LYS A 72 4.99 -19.56 3.08
CA LYS A 72 3.89 -20.12 2.27
C LYS A 72 3.46 -21.53 2.71
N ASN A 73 4.42 -22.40 3.03
CA ASN A 73 4.16 -23.80 3.39
C ASN A 73 3.66 -24.00 4.83
N GLN A 74 3.68 -22.94 5.64
CA GLN A 74 3.25 -22.99 7.04
C GLN A 74 1.81 -22.50 7.22
N ARG A 75 1.21 -21.94 6.17
CA ARG A 75 -0.12 -21.33 6.20
C ARG A 75 -1.20 -22.35 5.89
N PRO A 76 -2.40 -22.19 6.47
CA PRO A 76 -3.54 -23.05 6.16
C PRO A 76 -3.90 -22.96 4.68
N ILE A 77 -4.21 -24.10 4.08
CA ILE A 77 -4.66 -24.18 2.69
C ILE A 77 -6.09 -23.62 2.63
N ILE A 78 -6.29 -22.51 1.91
CA ILE A 78 -7.63 -22.01 1.60
C ILE A 78 -8.12 -22.79 0.39
N GLU A 79 -9.02 -23.75 0.61
CA GLU A 79 -9.68 -24.53 -0.44
C GLU A 79 -10.97 -23.85 -0.95
N GLY A 80 -11.34 -24.09 -2.22
CA GLY A 80 -12.58 -23.60 -2.83
C GLY A 80 -12.47 -22.33 -3.69
N ALA A 81 -13.58 -21.95 -4.33
CA ALA A 81 -13.66 -20.87 -5.33
C ALA A 81 -13.17 -19.49 -4.83
N ASN A 82 -13.35 -19.20 -3.54
CA ASN A 82 -12.91 -17.95 -2.92
C ASN A 82 -11.37 -17.83 -2.82
N SER A 83 -10.63 -18.94 -2.89
CA SER A 83 -9.16 -18.96 -2.81
C SER A 83 -8.50 -18.16 -3.94
N LYS A 84 -9.05 -18.23 -5.16
CA LYS A 84 -8.53 -17.48 -6.32
C LYS A 84 -8.78 -15.99 -6.16
N LEU A 85 -10.00 -15.59 -5.78
CA LEU A 85 -10.35 -14.19 -5.55
C LEU A 85 -9.47 -13.56 -4.46
N VAL A 86 -9.31 -14.24 -3.32
CA VAL A 86 -8.47 -13.76 -2.23
C VAL A 86 -7.02 -13.57 -2.69
N LYS A 87 -6.45 -14.55 -3.42
CA LYS A 87 -5.09 -14.44 -3.98
C LYS A 87 -4.97 -13.29 -4.98
N THR A 88 -5.96 -13.11 -5.85
CA THR A 88 -6.00 -12.02 -6.83
C THR A 88 -6.06 -10.65 -6.15
N VAL A 89 -6.96 -10.45 -5.18
CA VAL A 89 -7.05 -9.19 -4.42
C VAL A 89 -5.74 -8.87 -3.72
N HIS A 90 -5.15 -9.84 -3.01
CA HIS A 90 -3.85 -9.63 -2.37
C HIS A 90 -2.74 -9.33 -3.40
N GLY A 91 -2.74 -10.02 -4.54
CA GLY A 91 -1.80 -9.78 -5.63
C GLY A 91 -1.90 -8.37 -6.19
N ILE A 92 -3.11 -7.89 -6.46
CA ILE A 92 -3.34 -6.52 -6.94
C ILE A 92 -2.94 -5.51 -5.87
N MET A 93 -3.26 -5.73 -4.60
CA MET A 93 -2.83 -4.84 -3.52
C MET A 93 -1.29 -4.77 -3.43
N TYR A 94 -0.57 -5.90 -3.49
CA TYR A 94 0.89 -5.90 -3.54
C TYR A 94 1.42 -5.14 -4.76
N PHE A 95 0.82 -5.35 -5.94
CA PHE A 95 1.18 -4.62 -7.15
C PHE A 95 1.01 -3.10 -6.94
N CYS A 96 -0.14 -2.64 -6.43
CA CYS A 96 -0.38 -1.22 -6.15
C CYS A 96 0.66 -0.66 -5.17
N LEU A 97 0.91 -1.33 -4.05
CA LEU A 97 1.85 -0.87 -3.02
C LEU A 97 3.30 -0.74 -3.55
N ILE A 98 3.69 -1.58 -4.51
CA ILE A 98 5.04 -1.59 -5.07
C ILE A 98 5.16 -0.63 -6.27
N ALA A 99 4.14 -0.59 -7.14
CA ALA A 99 4.18 0.19 -8.38
C ALA A 99 3.85 1.67 -8.16
N MET A 100 3.02 2.02 -7.19
CA MET A 100 2.60 3.42 -6.99
C MET A 100 3.78 4.37 -6.68
N PRO A 101 4.74 4.06 -5.80
CA PRO A 101 5.84 4.97 -5.48
C PRO A 101 6.71 5.37 -6.68
N PRO A 102 7.18 4.46 -7.56
CA PRO A 102 7.91 4.87 -8.76
C PRO A 102 7.02 5.63 -9.75
N LEU A 103 5.73 5.28 -9.88
CA LEU A 103 4.79 6.06 -10.71
C LEU A 103 4.61 7.49 -10.16
N GLY A 104 4.54 7.65 -8.84
CA GLY A 104 4.48 8.96 -8.20
C GLY A 104 5.75 9.79 -8.43
N ALA A 105 6.93 9.15 -8.38
CA ALA A 105 8.20 9.80 -8.73
C ALA A 105 8.22 10.26 -10.20
N LEU A 106 7.74 9.41 -11.12
CA LEU A 106 7.60 9.76 -12.54
C LEU A 106 6.62 10.92 -12.74
N TYR A 107 5.50 10.94 -12.03
CA TYR A 107 4.54 12.04 -12.09
C TYR A 107 5.17 13.37 -11.65
N ILE A 108 5.87 13.39 -10.51
CA ILE A 108 6.56 14.58 -9.99
C ILE A 108 7.64 15.05 -10.98
N HIS A 109 8.49 14.14 -11.44
CA HIS A 109 9.58 14.45 -12.36
C HIS A 109 9.06 14.92 -13.72
N GLY A 110 8.02 14.27 -14.25
CA GLY A 110 7.35 14.65 -15.49
C GLY A 110 6.79 16.07 -15.48
N HIS A 111 6.32 16.53 -14.31
CA HIS A 111 5.88 17.91 -14.09
C HIS A 111 7.01 18.94 -13.97
N GLY A 112 8.28 18.52 -14.03
CA GLY A 112 9.45 19.40 -13.95
C GLY A 112 9.93 19.67 -12.51
N TYR A 113 9.48 18.89 -11.54
CA TYR A 113 9.91 19.03 -10.13
C TYR A 113 10.98 18.00 -9.75
N PRO A 114 11.87 18.31 -8.79
CA PRO A 114 12.78 17.31 -8.25
C PRO A 114 12.01 16.32 -7.38
N VAL A 115 12.38 15.04 -7.43
CA VAL A 115 11.81 14.02 -6.55
C VAL A 115 12.59 14.03 -5.24
N LYS A 116 11.91 14.39 -4.15
CA LYS A 116 12.50 14.46 -2.82
C LYS A 116 12.01 13.34 -1.92
N VAL A 117 12.94 12.68 -1.23
CA VAL A 117 12.67 11.62 -0.23
C VAL A 117 13.35 12.05 1.08
N PHE A 118 12.57 12.16 2.16
CA PHE A 118 12.97 12.76 3.43
C PHE A 118 13.60 14.16 3.29
N GLY A 119 13.07 14.96 2.36
CA GLY A 119 13.57 16.30 2.05
C GLY A 119 14.84 16.33 1.20
N GLN A 120 15.52 15.19 1.01
CA GLN A 120 16.72 15.06 0.19
C GLN A 120 16.33 14.85 -1.28
N VAL A 121 17.02 15.51 -2.19
CA VAL A 121 16.80 15.32 -3.64
C VAL A 121 17.36 13.96 -4.04
N LEU A 122 16.48 13.08 -4.52
CA LEU A 122 16.86 11.76 -5.04
C LEU A 122 16.98 11.78 -6.56
N ILE A 123 16.09 12.52 -7.23
CA ILE A 123 16.12 12.74 -8.68
C ILE A 123 16.05 14.25 -8.90
N GLU A 124 17.06 14.80 -9.56
CA GLU A 124 17.08 16.21 -9.92
C GLU A 124 15.91 16.57 -10.84
N LYS A 125 15.54 17.85 -10.83
CA LYS A 125 14.54 18.32 -11.79
C LYS A 125 15.09 18.21 -13.22
N PRO A 126 14.25 17.87 -14.21
CA PRO A 126 14.65 17.93 -15.60
C PRO A 126 14.78 19.39 -16.06
N ALA A 127 15.42 19.61 -17.21
CA ALA A 127 15.52 20.94 -17.82
C ALA A 127 14.13 21.50 -18.19
N ASP A 128 13.29 20.63 -18.76
CA ASP A 128 11.91 20.90 -19.19
C ASP A 128 10.98 19.78 -18.71
N LYS A 129 9.67 19.97 -18.86
CA LYS A 129 8.69 18.91 -18.59
C LYS A 129 8.96 17.65 -19.42
N VAL A 130 8.83 16.49 -18.80
CA VAL A 130 9.09 15.18 -19.42
C VAL A 130 7.77 14.47 -19.64
N GLN A 131 7.17 14.66 -20.82
CA GLN A 131 5.81 14.22 -21.11
C GLN A 131 5.60 12.72 -20.91
N TRP A 132 6.51 11.87 -21.39
CA TRP A 132 6.37 10.42 -21.22
C TRP A 132 6.37 9.98 -19.75
N ALA A 133 7.12 10.68 -18.89
CA ALA A 133 7.18 10.38 -17.47
C ALA A 133 5.90 10.84 -16.77
N HIS A 134 5.38 12.00 -17.18
CA HIS A 134 4.08 12.49 -16.74
C HIS A 134 2.97 11.48 -17.06
N ASP A 135 2.85 11.08 -18.33
CA ASP A 135 1.75 10.23 -18.82
C ASP A 135 1.75 8.86 -18.13
N ILE A 136 2.92 8.25 -17.95
CA ILE A 136 3.05 7.02 -17.17
C ILE A 136 2.74 7.28 -15.70
N GLY A 137 3.22 8.40 -15.16
CA GLY A 137 3.03 8.80 -13.76
C GLY A 137 1.56 9.02 -13.37
N GLU A 138 0.68 9.41 -14.30
CA GLU A 138 -0.77 9.55 -14.04
C GLU A 138 -1.42 8.26 -13.54
N LEU A 139 -0.86 7.09 -13.88
CA LEU A 139 -1.30 5.80 -13.37
C LEU A 139 -1.25 5.74 -11.84
N HIS A 140 -0.43 6.56 -11.18
CA HIS A 140 -0.39 6.64 -9.71
C HIS A 140 -1.77 6.95 -9.13
N SER A 141 -2.48 7.97 -9.66
CA SER A 141 -3.80 8.37 -9.14
C SER A 141 -4.86 7.29 -9.40
N ILE A 142 -4.76 6.59 -10.54
CA ILE A 142 -5.64 5.46 -10.86
C ILE A 142 -5.42 4.32 -9.87
N LEU A 143 -4.17 3.92 -9.64
CA LEU A 143 -3.84 2.87 -8.67
C LEU A 143 -4.19 3.25 -7.23
N ALA A 144 -4.11 4.54 -6.87
CA ALA A 144 -4.53 5.03 -5.55
C ALA A 144 -6.02 4.77 -5.31
N ILE A 145 -6.88 5.04 -6.30
CA ILE A 145 -8.33 4.79 -6.21
C ILE A 145 -8.60 3.29 -6.16
N VAL A 146 -7.94 2.49 -7.01
CA VAL A 146 -8.06 1.03 -7.01
C VAL A 146 -7.68 0.47 -5.63
N LEU A 147 -6.54 0.91 -5.08
CA LEU A 147 -6.09 0.46 -3.76
C LEU A 147 -7.07 0.86 -2.67
N ALA A 148 -7.61 2.07 -2.69
CA ALA A 148 -8.61 2.52 -1.70
C ALA A 148 -9.86 1.62 -1.72
N ILE A 149 -10.40 1.31 -2.90
CA ILE A 149 -11.54 0.40 -3.05
C ILE A 149 -11.21 -0.99 -2.52
N LEU A 150 -10.04 -1.52 -2.87
CA LEU A 150 -9.61 -2.85 -2.41
C LEU A 150 -9.38 -2.90 -0.91
N VAL A 151 -8.84 -1.85 -0.29
CA VAL A 151 -8.68 -1.76 1.18
C VAL A 151 -10.03 -1.74 1.88
N VAL A 152 -11.00 -0.95 1.40
CA VAL A 152 -12.36 -0.93 1.95
C VAL A 152 -13.00 -2.31 1.83
N GLY A 153 -12.91 -2.94 0.65
CA GLY A 153 -13.43 -4.30 0.43
C GLY A 153 -12.73 -5.34 1.30
N HIS A 154 -11.41 -5.24 1.48
CA HIS A 154 -10.61 -6.11 2.33
C HIS A 154 -11.02 -6.01 3.81
N ILE A 155 -11.16 -4.79 4.33
CA ILE A 155 -11.64 -4.54 5.70
C ILE A 155 -13.07 -5.07 5.85
N GLY A 156 -13.95 -4.75 4.90
CA GLY A 156 -15.34 -5.23 4.90
C GLY A 156 -15.44 -6.75 4.92
N ALA A 157 -14.62 -7.44 4.12
CA ALA A 157 -14.53 -8.90 4.14
C ALA A 157 -14.02 -9.43 5.49
N ALA A 158 -12.97 -8.84 6.05
CA ALA A 158 -12.45 -9.27 7.36
C ALA A 158 -13.50 -9.11 8.47
N LEU A 159 -14.25 -8.01 8.48
CA LEU A 159 -15.34 -7.77 9.43
C LEU A 159 -16.54 -8.69 9.19
N TYR A 160 -16.91 -8.95 7.94
CA TYR A 160 -17.96 -9.92 7.59
C TYR A 160 -17.60 -11.32 8.09
N HIS A 161 -16.37 -11.76 7.86
CA HIS A 161 -15.87 -13.04 8.32
C HIS A 161 -15.86 -13.14 9.86
N HIS A 162 -15.47 -12.07 10.54
CA HIS A 162 -15.42 -12.02 12.00
C HIS A 162 -16.81 -11.98 12.66
N PHE A 163 -17.71 -11.11 12.21
CA PHE A 163 -18.98 -10.86 12.89
C PHE A 163 -20.14 -11.71 12.36
N ILE A 164 -20.17 -12.00 11.04
CA ILE A 164 -21.26 -12.75 10.41
C ILE A 164 -20.90 -14.22 10.28
N ARG A 165 -19.76 -14.56 9.66
CA ARG A 165 -19.33 -15.96 9.54
C ARG A 165 -18.73 -16.54 10.82
N LYS A 166 -18.33 -15.68 11.76
CA LYS A 166 -17.75 -16.04 13.05
C LYS A 166 -16.55 -16.99 12.92
N ASP A 167 -15.73 -16.76 11.90
CA ASP A 167 -14.48 -17.51 11.72
C ASP A 167 -13.27 -16.72 12.22
N ASP A 168 -12.12 -17.40 12.27
CA ASP A 168 -10.89 -16.86 12.82
C ASP A 168 -10.11 -15.96 11.85
N THR A 169 -10.65 -15.59 10.67
CA THR A 169 -9.89 -14.85 9.64
C THR A 169 -9.21 -13.61 10.20
N LEU A 170 -9.94 -12.78 10.95
CA LEU A 170 -9.38 -11.58 11.59
C LEU A 170 -8.50 -11.94 12.80
N ARG A 171 -8.92 -12.91 13.62
CA ARG A 171 -8.20 -13.33 14.84
C ARG A 171 -6.82 -13.91 14.55
N ARG A 172 -6.66 -14.53 13.37
CA ARG A 172 -5.37 -15.05 12.88
C ARG A 172 -4.34 -13.94 12.65
N MET A 173 -4.79 -12.73 12.31
CA MET A 173 -3.95 -11.56 12.04
C MET A 173 -3.79 -10.61 13.24
N ALA A 174 -4.65 -10.75 14.26
CA ALA A 174 -4.52 -10.05 15.53
C ALA A 174 -3.30 -10.51 16.33
#